data_AF-A0A7Y3K1S3-F1
#
_entry.id   AF-A0A7Y3K1S3-F1
#
_cell.length_a   1.000
_cell.length_b   1.000
_cell.length_c   1.000
_cell.angle_alpha   90.00
_cell.angle_beta   90.00
_cell.angle_gamma   90.00
#
_symmetry.space_group_name_H-M   'P 1'
#
loop_
_entity.id
_entity.type
_entity.pdbx_description
1 polymer ?
#
loop_
_entity_poly.entity_id
_entity_poly.type
_entity_poly.pdbx_seq_one_letter_code
_entity_poly.pdbx_strand_id
1 'polypeptide(L)'
;MDQATGIVGQIGKPVVSVPVTISVHSRSDAQLNQTFHYQLYPNFNATLQSAVSALLAATTAHRKLGNHYTVHVVGDLNFTAGTIPVDEVFGNPRFKPDEIMLPLAVMLGNPFHRAKLTGIRLHVTISRQDTNAQILSVKVNRRIVAPGDSITATVTLLLYGGSQKTIVLPLRIPAGTPDGSYHLMVGSADLALTDATRFFPESFNPQNQHELVNSVRKILSFKPNRLYASLILNPAGVATSAVQLPDLPPSRVALLALNQSSNSAPLYNNVMVSAPAEAVVGNGGAIVHIVVRRRADSRYLSLKPGLPPEPPPVN
;
A
#
# COMPACT_ATOMS: atom_id res chain seq x y z
N MET A 1 -17.24 -6.06 47.79
CA MET A 1 -15.82 -5.71 48.00
C MET A 1 -15.47 -4.68 46.96
N ASP A 2 -15.52 -3.41 47.36
CA ASP A 2 -15.25 -2.25 46.53
C ASP A 2 -13.91 -1.68 47.05
N GLN A 3 -12.81 -2.00 46.37
CA GLN A 3 -11.54 -1.34 46.64
C GLN A 3 -11.28 -0.38 45.50
N ALA A 4 -11.67 0.87 45.74
CA ALA A 4 -11.32 2.01 44.91
C ALA A 4 -9.80 2.08 44.78
N THR A 5 -9.28 1.80 43.58
CA THR A 5 -7.91 2.10 43.18
C THR A 5 -7.71 3.62 43.33
N GLY A 6 -6.99 4.04 44.36
CA GLY A 6 -6.58 5.43 44.53
C GLY A 6 -5.39 5.73 43.62
N ILE A 7 -5.51 6.73 42.75
CA ILE A 7 -4.38 7.27 42.00
C ILE A 7 -3.73 8.37 42.85
N VAL A 8 -2.50 8.13 43.31
CA VAL A 8 -1.70 9.13 44.03
C VAL A 8 -0.75 9.81 43.05
N GLY A 9 -0.89 11.13 42.87
CA GLY A 9 -0.02 11.95 42.04
C GLY A 9 0.84 12.90 42.87
N GLN A 10 2.06 13.20 42.40
CA GLN A 10 2.94 14.21 43.01
C GLN A 10 2.78 15.53 42.24
N ILE A 11 2.28 16.57 42.91
CA ILE A 11 2.11 17.91 42.31
C ILE A 11 3.50 18.55 42.13
N GLY A 12 3.73 19.21 40.98
CA GLY A 12 4.91 20.04 40.73
C GLY A 12 6.08 19.37 40.00
N LYS A 13 6.02 18.06 39.71
CA LYS A 13 6.96 17.42 38.78
C LYS A 13 6.39 17.42 37.35
N PRO A 14 7.11 17.95 36.34
CA PRO A 14 6.70 17.78 34.95
C PRO A 14 6.72 16.30 34.60
N VAL A 15 5.56 15.76 34.21
CA VAL A 15 5.45 14.38 33.73
C VAL A 15 6.09 14.31 32.36
N VAL A 16 7.10 13.44 32.21
CA VAL A 16 7.62 13.10 30.88
C VAL A 16 6.48 12.46 30.11
N SER A 17 5.95 13.21 29.15
CA SER A 17 4.77 12.84 28.37
C SER A 17 5.00 13.17 26.90
N VAL A 18 4.32 12.43 26.03
CA VAL A 18 4.33 12.71 24.60
C VAL A 18 3.08 13.52 24.26
N PRO A 19 3.22 14.76 23.77
CA PRO A 19 2.09 15.57 23.37
C PRO A 19 1.45 15.01 22.08
N VAL A 20 0.13 14.97 22.07
CA VAL A 20 -0.67 14.56 20.91
C VAL A 20 -1.70 15.63 20.62
N THR A 21 -1.73 16.11 19.39
CA THR A 21 -2.75 17.06 18.92
C THR A 21 -3.50 16.44 17.75
N ILE A 22 -4.81 16.34 17.88
CA ILE A 22 -5.69 15.79 16.83
C ILE A 22 -6.76 16.84 16.53
N SER A 23 -6.71 17.40 15.34
CA SER A 23 -7.74 18.33 14.85
C SER A 23 -8.69 17.57 13.94
N VAL A 24 -9.96 17.53 14.31
CA VAL A 24 -11.04 16.96 13.51
C VAL A 24 -11.77 18.09 12.80
N HIS A 25 -12.03 17.91 11.51
CA HIS A 25 -12.78 18.82 10.68
C HIS A 25 -13.81 18.07 9.84
N SER A 26 -15.02 18.61 9.74
CA SER A 26 -16.07 18.17 8.84
C SER A 26 -16.70 19.38 8.17
N ARG A 27 -16.63 19.43 6.83
CA ARG A 27 -17.30 20.49 6.06
C ARG A 27 -18.83 20.40 6.16
N SER A 28 -19.34 19.19 6.39
CA SER A 28 -20.77 18.90 6.44
C SER A 28 -21.38 19.04 7.84
N ASP A 29 -20.55 19.17 8.88
CA ASP A 29 -21.00 19.14 10.26
C ASP A 29 -20.04 19.95 11.15
N ALA A 30 -20.36 21.23 11.34
CA ALA A 30 -19.51 22.15 12.10
C ALA A 30 -19.35 21.73 13.58
N GLN A 31 -20.27 20.94 14.14
CA GLN A 31 -20.15 20.46 15.51
C GLN A 31 -19.05 19.40 15.68
N LEU A 32 -18.57 18.80 14.59
CA LEU A 32 -17.43 17.89 14.62
C LEU A 32 -16.08 18.63 14.55
N ASN A 33 -16.08 19.95 14.35
CA ASN A 33 -14.85 20.74 14.23
C ASN A 33 -14.26 21.00 15.61
N GLN A 34 -13.27 20.21 16.01
CA GLN A 34 -12.63 20.36 17.30
C GLN A 34 -11.16 19.92 17.26
N THR A 35 -10.33 20.57 18.07
CA THR A 35 -8.99 20.11 18.36
C THR A 35 -8.93 19.48 19.74
N PHE A 36 -8.32 18.30 19.81
CA PHE A 36 -8.12 17.53 21.01
C PHE A 36 -6.62 17.51 21.34
N HIS A 37 -6.30 17.74 22.61
CA HIS A 37 -4.94 17.68 23.13
C HIS A 37 -4.85 16.56 24.16
N TYR A 38 -3.95 15.59 23.92
CA TYR A 38 -3.67 14.49 24.83
C TYR A 38 -2.20 14.50 25.24
N GLN A 39 -1.91 13.85 26.37
CA GLN A 39 -0.56 13.60 26.85
C GLN A 39 -0.42 12.10 27.07
N LEU A 40 0.46 11.44 26.30
CA LEU A 40 0.66 10.00 26.41
C LEU A 40 1.81 9.69 27.36
N TYR A 41 1.63 8.66 28.18
CA TYR A 41 2.72 8.09 28.96
C TYR A 41 3.71 7.37 28.02
N PRO A 42 5.02 7.67 28.06
CA PRO A 42 6.03 7.13 27.15
C PRO A 42 6.44 5.72 27.58
N ASN A 43 5.64 4.72 27.22
CA ASN A 43 5.91 3.29 27.40
C ASN A 43 5.49 2.55 26.13
N PHE A 44 6.33 1.67 25.61
CA PHE A 44 6.11 0.91 24.37
C PHE A 44 4.65 0.44 24.16
N ASN A 45 4.12 -0.40 25.05
CA ASN A 45 2.76 -0.96 24.89
C ASN A 45 1.67 0.09 25.14
N ALA A 46 1.86 0.95 26.12
CA ALA A 46 0.85 1.92 26.52
C ALA A 46 0.72 3.07 25.50
N THR A 47 1.84 3.54 24.93
CA THR A 47 1.88 4.65 23.97
C THR A 47 1.13 4.29 22.70
N LEU A 48 1.35 3.09 22.13
CA LEU A 48 0.65 2.67 20.92
C LEU A 48 -0.86 2.58 21.16
N GLN A 49 -1.27 1.84 22.20
CA GLN A 49 -2.70 1.67 22.52
C GLN A 49 -3.38 3.00 22.85
N SER A 50 -2.68 3.90 23.55
CA SER A 50 -3.20 5.22 23.90
C SER A 50 -3.26 6.15 22.68
N ALA A 51 -2.33 6.06 21.72
CA ALA A 51 -2.39 6.81 20.48
C ALA A 51 -3.57 6.36 19.60
N VAL A 52 -3.77 5.05 19.45
CA VAL A 52 -4.94 4.46 18.77
C VAL A 52 -6.23 4.91 19.44
N SER A 53 -6.31 4.82 20.78
CA SER A 53 -7.49 5.23 21.54
C SER A 53 -7.76 6.74 21.44
N ALA A 54 -6.71 7.57 21.48
CA ALA A 54 -6.84 9.02 21.32
C ALA A 54 -7.39 9.40 19.95
N LEU A 55 -6.92 8.76 18.88
CA LEU A 55 -7.44 8.96 17.53
C LEU A 55 -8.90 8.52 17.44
N LEU A 56 -9.22 7.31 17.90
CA LEU A 56 -10.60 6.83 17.90
C LEU A 56 -11.51 7.78 18.68
N ALA A 57 -11.15 8.13 19.91
CA ALA A 57 -11.91 9.03 20.77
C ALA A 57 -12.10 10.41 20.12
N ALA A 58 -11.06 11.00 19.54
CA ALA A 58 -11.18 12.28 18.83
C ALA A 58 -12.17 12.19 17.66
N THR A 59 -12.11 11.11 16.87
CA THR A 59 -13.01 10.92 15.72
C THR A 59 -14.45 10.62 16.09
N THR A 60 -14.72 10.05 17.26
CA THR A 60 -16.08 9.65 17.69
C THR A 60 -16.62 10.44 18.88
N ALA A 61 -15.93 11.49 19.34
CA ALA A 61 -16.25 12.20 20.59
C ALA A 61 -17.69 12.72 20.66
N HIS A 62 -18.18 13.30 19.57
CA HIS A 62 -19.51 13.94 19.52
C HIS A 62 -20.57 12.99 18.97
N ARG A 63 -20.19 12.09 18.08
CA ARG A 63 -21.12 11.21 17.39
C ARG A 63 -20.39 10.00 16.82
N LYS A 64 -21.08 8.86 16.76
CA LYS A 64 -20.65 7.74 15.93
C LYS A 64 -20.62 8.18 14.46
N LEU A 65 -19.62 7.72 13.72
CA LEU A 65 -19.61 7.85 12.26
C LEU A 65 -20.92 7.26 11.70
N GLY A 66 -21.54 7.98 10.77
CA GLY A 66 -22.79 7.52 10.14
C GLY A 66 -22.58 6.30 9.25
N ASN A 67 -23.61 5.92 8.48
CA ASN A 67 -23.51 4.75 7.61
C ASN A 67 -22.72 5.01 6.30
N HIS A 68 -22.44 6.27 5.97
CA HIS A 68 -21.68 6.66 4.78
C HIS A 68 -20.70 7.74 5.16
N TYR A 69 -19.41 7.44 5.03
CA TYR A 69 -18.36 8.39 5.32
C TYR A 69 -17.07 8.06 4.58
N THR A 70 -16.22 9.08 4.47
CA THR A 70 -14.79 8.94 4.21
C THR A 70 -14.04 9.70 5.29
N VAL A 71 -13.02 9.07 5.87
CA VAL A 71 -12.10 9.68 6.82
C VAL A 71 -10.74 9.80 6.13
N HIS A 72 -10.22 11.03 6.05
CA HIS A 72 -8.86 11.30 5.58
C HIS A 72 -8.03 11.82 6.74
N VAL A 73 -6.92 11.17 7.04
CA VAL A 73 -6.03 11.51 8.15
C VAL A 73 -4.67 11.86 7.60
N VAL A 74 -4.24 13.11 7.83
CA VAL A 74 -2.91 13.60 7.46
C VAL A 74 -2.18 14.12 8.68
N GLY A 75 -0.86 14.00 8.72
CA GLY A 75 -0.08 14.55 9.82
C GLY A 75 1.29 13.91 9.97
N ASP A 76 1.82 13.97 11.18
CA ASP A 76 3.21 13.65 11.48
C ASP A 76 3.36 12.90 12.81
N LEU A 77 4.12 11.82 12.76
CA LEU A 77 4.67 11.14 13.93
C LEU A 77 6.12 11.60 14.10
N ASN A 78 6.39 12.36 15.16
CA ASN A 78 7.69 12.96 15.38
C ASN A 78 8.52 12.10 16.31
N PHE A 79 9.70 11.70 15.86
CA PHE A 79 10.68 10.98 16.66
C PHE A 79 11.98 11.77 16.73
N THR A 80 12.80 11.47 17.73
CA THR A 80 14.19 11.94 17.82
C THR A 80 15.04 11.62 16.59
N ALA A 81 14.72 10.53 15.87
CA ALA A 81 15.40 10.12 14.65
C ALA A 81 14.83 10.75 13.37
N GLY A 82 13.79 11.58 13.48
CA GLY A 82 13.11 12.22 12.36
C GLY A 82 11.59 12.06 12.39
N THR A 83 10.94 12.63 11.36
CA THR A 83 9.49 12.64 11.23
C THR A 83 9.01 11.61 10.21
N ILE A 84 7.90 10.95 10.54
CA ILE A 84 7.19 10.03 9.65
C ILE A 84 5.83 10.64 9.32
N PRO A 85 5.58 10.99 8.04
CA PRO A 85 4.30 11.52 7.64
C PRO A 85 3.24 10.42 7.64
N VAL A 86 2.02 10.81 7.97
CA VAL A 86 0.79 10.02 7.87
C VAL A 86 -0.07 10.69 6.79
N ASP A 87 -0.60 9.89 5.87
CA ASP A 87 -1.57 10.34 4.86
C ASP A 87 -2.36 9.12 4.42
N GLU A 88 -3.46 8.87 5.15
CA GLU A 88 -4.27 7.68 4.99
C GLU A 88 -5.75 8.05 4.81
N VAL A 89 -6.42 7.34 3.90
CA VAL A 89 -7.83 7.57 3.59
C VAL A 89 -8.61 6.27 3.68
N PHE A 90 -9.72 6.33 4.41
CA PHE A 90 -10.59 5.18 4.67
C PHE A 90 -12.02 5.52 4.28
N GLY A 91 -12.65 4.66 3.48
CA GLY A 91 -14.08 4.67 3.28
C GLY A 91 -14.80 3.79 4.32
N ASN A 92 -16.11 3.92 4.43
CA ASN A 92 -16.94 3.10 5.31
C ASN A 92 -17.02 1.60 4.86
N PRO A 93 -17.14 0.60 5.75
CA PRO A 93 -16.97 0.64 7.21
C PRO A 93 -15.51 0.43 7.64
N ARG A 94 -14.53 0.79 6.80
CA ARG A 94 -13.13 0.40 6.93
C ARG A 94 -12.26 1.40 7.69
N PHE A 95 -12.83 2.32 8.48
CA PHE A 95 -11.98 3.17 9.31
C PHE A 95 -11.25 2.33 10.37
N LYS A 96 -9.92 2.29 10.25
CA LYS A 96 -9.03 1.46 11.09
C LYS A 96 -7.91 2.32 11.69
N PRO A 97 -8.12 2.90 12.89
CA PRO A 97 -7.14 3.74 13.57
C PRO A 97 -5.80 3.04 13.85
N ASP A 98 -5.82 1.71 13.98
CA ASP A 98 -4.66 0.86 14.16
C ASP A 98 -3.74 0.84 12.93
N GLU A 99 -4.31 0.78 11.72
CA GLU A 99 -3.52 0.84 10.47
C GLU A 99 -2.80 2.20 10.33
N ILE A 100 -3.46 3.29 10.72
CA ILE A 100 -2.86 4.65 10.75
C ILE A 100 -1.63 4.70 11.69
N MET A 101 -1.69 3.94 12.79
CA MET A 101 -0.64 3.90 13.81
C MET A 101 0.42 2.81 13.55
N LEU A 102 0.35 2.08 12.44
CA LEU A 102 1.33 1.06 12.08
C LEU A 102 2.78 1.60 12.08
N PRO A 103 3.08 2.81 11.53
CA PRO A 103 4.44 3.34 11.57
C PRO A 103 4.92 3.60 13.00
N LEU A 104 4.02 4.01 13.89
CA LEU A 104 4.31 4.17 15.31
C LEU A 104 4.69 2.82 15.92
N ALA A 105 3.91 1.77 15.66
CA ALA A 105 4.18 0.42 16.16
C ALA A 105 5.54 -0.10 15.71
N VAL A 106 5.87 0.06 14.43
CA VAL A 106 7.16 -0.37 13.85
C VAL A 106 8.34 0.41 14.48
N MET A 107 8.21 1.73 14.63
CA MET A 107 9.27 2.56 15.21
C MET A 107 9.48 2.33 16.70
N LEU A 108 8.41 2.13 17.45
CA LEU A 108 8.48 1.77 18.86
C LEU A 108 9.13 0.38 19.02
N GLY A 109 8.89 -0.54 18.08
CA GLY A 109 9.39 -1.92 18.08
C GLY A 109 10.80 -2.06 17.50
N ASN A 110 11.44 -0.94 17.16
CA ASN A 110 12.75 -0.90 16.52
C ASN A 110 13.82 -1.62 17.37
N PRO A 111 14.43 -2.72 16.86
CA PRO A 111 15.46 -3.46 17.58
C PRO A 111 16.85 -2.81 17.53
N PHE A 112 17.10 -1.87 16.61
CA PHE A 112 18.42 -1.28 16.36
C PHE A 112 18.73 -0.12 17.30
N HIS A 113 17.74 0.73 17.54
CA HIS A 113 17.83 1.85 18.48
C HIS A 113 16.43 2.29 18.88
N ARG A 114 16.20 2.56 20.17
CA ARG A 114 14.94 3.14 20.62
C ARG A 114 14.78 4.58 20.11
N ALA A 115 14.07 4.75 19.00
CA ALA A 115 13.63 6.07 18.55
C ALA A 115 12.59 6.59 19.54
N LYS A 116 12.91 7.66 20.29
CA LYS A 116 11.94 8.25 21.21
C LYS A 116 10.92 9.06 20.42
N LEU A 117 9.64 8.73 20.59
CA LEU A 117 8.52 9.54 20.12
C LEU A 117 8.50 10.86 20.90
N THR A 118 8.47 11.98 20.20
CA THR A 118 8.47 13.34 20.76
C THR A 118 7.13 14.06 20.58
N GLY A 119 6.28 13.60 19.67
CA GLY A 119 4.92 14.12 19.53
C GLY A 119 4.15 13.52 18.37
N ILE A 120 2.82 13.63 18.43
CA ILE A 120 1.91 13.23 17.33
C ILE A 120 1.06 14.45 16.97
N ARG A 121 0.98 14.77 15.67
CA ARG A 121 0.07 15.79 15.16
C ARG A 121 -0.74 15.20 14.02
N LEU A 122 -2.06 15.18 14.14
CA LEU A 122 -2.96 14.63 13.13
C LEU A 122 -4.07 15.64 12.81
N HIS A 123 -4.42 15.70 11.54
CA HIS A 123 -5.56 16.42 11.00
C HIS A 123 -6.48 15.39 10.35
N VAL A 124 -7.67 15.26 10.91
CA VAL A 124 -8.70 14.32 10.45
C VAL A 124 -9.78 15.11 9.73
N THR A 125 -10.02 14.79 8.46
CA THR A 125 -11.15 15.31 7.70
C THR A 125 -12.19 14.21 7.53
N ILE A 126 -13.41 14.46 7.99
CA ILE A 126 -14.56 13.55 7.87
C ILE A 126 -15.52 14.12 6.83
N SER A 127 -15.86 13.33 5.82
CA SER A 127 -16.91 13.65 4.85
C SER A 127 -18.04 12.62 4.93
N ARG A 128 -19.28 13.05 4.60
CA ARG A 128 -20.46 12.15 4.53
C ARG A 128 -20.56 11.38 3.20
N GLN A 129 -19.60 11.57 2.30
CA GLN A 129 -19.55 10.85 1.05
C GLN A 129 -18.75 9.56 1.27
N ASP A 130 -19.32 8.41 0.93
CA ASP A 130 -18.59 7.16 0.84
C ASP A 130 -17.85 7.13 -0.50
N THR A 131 -16.53 7.04 -0.45
CA THR A 131 -15.65 7.07 -1.62
C THR A 131 -15.02 5.71 -1.90
N ASN A 132 -15.59 4.61 -1.38
CA ASN A 132 -15.08 3.29 -1.69
C ASN A 132 -15.27 2.93 -3.15
N ALA A 133 -14.33 2.12 -3.64
CA ALA A 133 -14.40 1.47 -4.93
C ALA A 133 -14.00 0.00 -4.82
N GLN A 134 -14.61 -0.82 -5.66
CA GLN A 134 -14.22 -2.21 -5.86
C GLN A 134 -13.72 -2.41 -7.29
N ILE A 135 -12.70 -3.24 -7.46
CA ILE A 135 -12.23 -3.60 -8.80
C ILE A 135 -13.21 -4.62 -9.40
N LEU A 136 -13.90 -4.23 -10.48
CA LEU A 136 -14.79 -5.13 -11.22
C LEU A 136 -14.02 -6.00 -12.20
N SER A 137 -13.10 -5.39 -12.94
CA SER A 137 -12.32 -6.12 -13.94
C SER A 137 -11.00 -5.44 -14.22
N VAL A 138 -10.03 -6.26 -14.62
CA VAL A 138 -8.75 -5.84 -15.16
C VAL A 138 -8.62 -6.46 -16.54
N LYS A 139 -8.38 -5.63 -17.55
CA LYS A 139 -8.14 -6.05 -18.93
C LYS A 139 -6.82 -5.49 -19.42
N VAL A 140 -6.12 -6.23 -20.27
CA VAL A 140 -4.92 -5.74 -20.97
C VAL A 140 -5.21 -5.72 -22.46
N ASN A 141 -4.68 -4.71 -23.16
CA ASN A 141 -4.85 -4.57 -24.60
C ASN A 141 -4.18 -5.70 -25.40
N ARG A 142 -3.04 -6.23 -24.90
CA ARG A 142 -2.29 -7.33 -25.51
C ARG A 142 -1.58 -8.17 -24.45
N ARG A 143 -1.49 -9.47 -24.70
CA ARG A 143 -0.77 -10.43 -23.85
C ARG A 143 0.54 -10.91 -24.45
N ILE A 144 0.76 -10.70 -25.75
CA ILE A 144 1.99 -11.02 -26.46
C ILE A 144 2.61 -9.72 -26.95
N VAL A 145 3.88 -9.52 -26.66
CA VAL A 145 4.58 -8.22 -26.81
C VAL A 145 6.06 -8.43 -27.08
N ALA A 146 6.71 -7.46 -27.72
CA ALA A 146 8.16 -7.44 -27.88
C ALA A 146 8.84 -6.70 -26.70
N PRO A 147 10.13 -6.92 -26.45
CA PRO A 147 10.89 -6.06 -25.54
C PRO A 147 10.82 -4.59 -26.01
N GLY A 148 10.63 -3.64 -25.09
CA GLY A 148 10.47 -2.22 -25.41
C GLY A 148 9.03 -1.76 -25.69
N ASP A 149 8.10 -2.71 -25.89
CA ASP A 149 6.69 -2.42 -26.13
C ASP A 149 5.98 -1.82 -24.90
N SER A 150 4.84 -1.16 -25.14
CA SER A 150 3.92 -0.72 -24.07
C SER A 150 2.66 -1.59 -23.99
N ILE A 151 2.34 -2.05 -22.79
CA ILE A 151 1.07 -2.69 -22.45
C ILE A 151 0.19 -1.67 -21.74
N THR A 152 -1.09 -1.69 -22.04
CA THR A 152 -2.08 -0.85 -21.37
C THR A 152 -3.00 -1.74 -20.56
N ALA A 153 -2.95 -1.59 -19.24
CA ALA A 153 -3.90 -2.21 -18.34
C ALA A 153 -5.08 -1.26 -18.09
N THR A 154 -6.29 -1.74 -18.36
CA THR A 154 -7.55 -1.03 -18.14
C THR A 154 -8.26 -1.66 -16.97
N VAL A 155 -8.45 -0.89 -15.90
CA VAL A 155 -9.12 -1.31 -14.68
C VAL A 155 -10.48 -0.64 -14.60
N THR A 156 -11.54 -1.43 -14.45
CA THR A 156 -12.89 -0.91 -14.21
C THR A 156 -13.19 -1.01 -12.72
N LEU A 157 -13.51 0.12 -12.11
CA LEU A 157 -13.94 0.25 -10.73
C LEU A 157 -15.46 0.39 -10.65
N LEU A 158 -16.08 -0.28 -9.69
CA LEU A 158 -17.42 0.02 -9.20
C LEU A 158 -17.30 0.98 -8.03
N LEU A 159 -17.75 2.22 -8.20
CA LEU A 159 -17.78 3.21 -7.14
C LEU A 159 -18.98 2.95 -6.23
N TYR A 160 -18.87 3.44 -4.99
CA TYR A 160 -20.01 3.55 -4.11
C TYR A 160 -21.15 4.34 -4.80
N GLY A 161 -22.37 3.79 -4.80
CA GLY A 161 -23.50 4.33 -5.56
C GLY A 161 -23.73 3.70 -6.94
N GLY A 162 -22.87 2.76 -7.35
CA GLY A 162 -23.11 1.89 -8.51
C GLY A 162 -22.57 2.40 -9.84
N SER A 163 -22.01 3.62 -9.90
CA SER A 163 -21.36 4.13 -11.09
C SER A 163 -20.04 3.39 -11.35
N GLN A 164 -19.69 3.24 -12.63
CA GLN A 164 -18.42 2.63 -13.03
C GLN A 164 -17.42 3.70 -13.47
N LYS A 165 -16.16 3.52 -13.08
CA LYS A 165 -15.05 4.37 -13.50
C LYS A 165 -13.97 3.50 -14.12
N THR A 166 -13.43 3.93 -15.26
CA THR A 166 -12.33 3.21 -15.93
C THR A 166 -11.03 3.97 -15.78
N ILE A 167 -9.99 3.28 -15.35
CA ILE A 167 -8.64 3.82 -15.16
C ILE A 167 -7.67 3.06 -16.06
N VAL A 168 -6.78 3.80 -16.70
CA VAL A 168 -5.83 3.27 -17.66
C VAL A 168 -4.41 3.41 -17.10
N LEU A 169 -3.68 2.30 -17.04
CA LEU A 169 -2.29 2.24 -16.59
C LEU A 169 -1.41 1.79 -17.76
N PRO A 170 -0.73 2.73 -18.45
CA PRO A 170 0.27 2.39 -19.44
C PRO A 170 1.56 1.90 -18.75
N LEU A 171 2.06 0.75 -19.16
CA LEU A 171 3.28 0.14 -18.66
C LEU A 171 4.21 -0.16 -19.83
N ARG A 172 5.45 0.34 -19.76
CA ARG A 172 6.47 0.04 -20.76
C ARG A 172 7.35 -1.13 -20.32
N ILE A 173 7.50 -2.11 -21.18
CA ILE A 173 8.42 -3.23 -20.99
C ILE A 173 9.84 -2.75 -21.32
N PRO A 174 10.84 -3.00 -20.46
CA PRO A 174 12.22 -2.66 -20.76
C PRO A 174 12.70 -3.29 -22.07
N ALA A 175 13.51 -2.57 -22.85
CA ALA A 175 14.04 -3.08 -24.12
C ALA A 175 14.96 -4.30 -23.95
N GLY A 176 15.58 -4.45 -22.78
CA GLY A 176 16.44 -5.58 -22.44
C GLY A 176 15.71 -6.82 -21.91
N THR A 177 14.37 -6.83 -21.82
CA THR A 177 13.63 -7.97 -21.27
C THR A 177 13.81 -9.22 -22.15
N PRO A 178 14.28 -10.35 -21.60
CA PRO A 178 14.39 -11.61 -22.35
C PRO A 178 13.05 -12.16 -22.80
N ASP A 179 13.06 -13.02 -23.82
CA ASP A 179 11.87 -13.77 -24.23
C ASP A 179 11.43 -14.70 -23.09
N GLY A 180 10.12 -14.75 -22.80
CA GLY A 180 9.61 -15.53 -21.69
C GLY A 180 8.19 -15.16 -21.27
N SER A 181 7.71 -15.84 -20.23
CA SER A 181 6.42 -15.57 -19.60
C SER A 181 6.62 -14.80 -18.31
N TYR A 182 5.83 -13.75 -18.12
CA TYR A 182 5.93 -12.82 -17.00
C TYR A 182 4.55 -12.60 -16.37
N HIS A 183 4.54 -12.20 -15.11
CA HIS A 183 3.33 -11.89 -14.36
C HIS A 183 3.16 -10.38 -14.25
N LEU A 184 2.08 -9.85 -14.83
CA LEU A 184 1.63 -8.48 -14.63
C LEU A 184 0.55 -8.49 -13.55
N MET A 185 0.87 -7.91 -12.41
CA MET A 185 -0.02 -7.80 -11.25
C MET A 185 -0.64 -6.41 -11.30
N VAL A 186 -1.98 -6.33 -11.35
CA VAL A 186 -2.71 -5.06 -11.42
C VAL A 186 -3.78 -5.03 -10.36
N GLY A 187 -3.75 -4.05 -9.47
CA GLY A 187 -4.74 -3.98 -8.39
C GLY A 187 -4.55 -2.85 -7.40
N SER A 188 -5.11 -3.07 -6.21
CA SER A 188 -5.09 -2.13 -5.09
C SER A 188 -3.69 -1.96 -4.47
N ALA A 189 -3.57 -0.98 -3.57
CA ALA A 189 -2.38 -0.80 -2.75
C ALA A 189 -2.02 -2.03 -1.91
N ASP A 190 -3.02 -2.71 -1.31
CA ASP A 190 -2.81 -3.93 -0.52
C ASP A 190 -2.17 -5.05 -1.34
N LEU A 191 -2.67 -5.28 -2.57
CA LEU A 191 -2.11 -6.27 -3.48
C LEU A 191 -0.68 -5.90 -3.84
N ALA A 192 -0.45 -4.64 -4.22
CA ALA A 192 0.88 -4.16 -4.58
C ALA A 192 1.90 -4.28 -3.42
N LEU A 193 1.47 -4.01 -2.19
CA LEU A 193 2.30 -4.18 -0.99
C LEU A 193 2.57 -5.66 -0.70
N THR A 194 1.56 -6.52 -0.86
CA THR A 194 1.71 -7.98 -0.72
C THR A 194 2.70 -8.52 -1.74
N ASP A 195 2.64 -8.04 -2.98
CA ASP A 195 3.56 -8.44 -4.03
C ASP A 195 4.96 -7.92 -3.77
N ALA A 196 5.08 -6.66 -3.32
CA ALA A 196 6.37 -6.08 -2.97
C ALA A 196 7.05 -6.86 -1.84
N THR A 197 6.32 -7.21 -0.78
CA THR A 197 6.88 -7.99 0.35
C THR A 197 7.25 -9.41 -0.07
N ARG A 198 6.52 -10.01 -1.03
CA ARG A 198 6.81 -11.35 -1.56
C ARG A 198 8.03 -11.39 -2.46
N PHE A 199 8.17 -10.45 -3.40
CA PHE A 199 9.22 -10.48 -4.43
C PHE A 199 10.48 -9.69 -4.04
N PHE A 200 10.39 -8.79 -3.06
CA PHE A 200 11.49 -7.93 -2.61
C PHE A 200 11.67 -7.97 -1.09
N PRO A 201 11.78 -9.16 -0.46
CA PRO A 201 11.81 -9.30 1.00
C PRO A 201 12.98 -8.55 1.65
N GLU A 202 14.09 -8.37 0.94
CA GLU A 202 15.24 -7.58 1.42
C GLU A 202 14.89 -6.12 1.68
N SER A 203 13.95 -5.56 0.92
CA SER A 203 13.46 -4.19 1.13
C SER A 203 12.63 -4.03 2.42
N PHE A 204 12.17 -5.14 3.00
CA PHE A 204 11.30 -5.19 4.18
C PHE A 204 11.95 -5.91 5.37
N ASN A 205 13.23 -6.27 5.28
CA ASN A 205 14.02 -6.86 6.35
C ASN A 205 15.20 -5.94 6.74
N PRO A 206 14.90 -4.79 7.36
CA PRO A 206 15.92 -3.77 7.65
C PRO A 206 17.00 -4.31 8.58
N GLN A 207 18.26 -3.93 8.35
CA GLN A 207 19.42 -4.33 9.17
C GLN A 207 19.92 -3.22 10.10
N ASN A 208 19.40 -2.00 9.93
CA ASN A 208 19.74 -0.84 10.75
C ASN A 208 18.56 0.14 10.81
N GLN A 209 18.68 1.16 11.67
CA GLN A 209 17.60 2.13 11.87
C GLN A 209 17.27 2.96 10.61
N HIS A 210 18.27 3.30 9.80
CA HIS A 210 18.04 4.07 8.58
C HIS A 210 17.24 3.25 7.56
N GLU A 211 17.58 1.98 7.39
CA GLU A 211 16.80 1.04 6.58
C GLU A 211 15.39 0.84 7.11
N LEU A 212 15.20 0.74 8.43
CA LEU A 212 13.86 0.61 9.02
C LEU A 212 12.95 1.79 8.65
N VAL A 213 13.47 3.03 8.79
CA VAL A 213 12.73 4.24 8.41
C VAL A 213 12.40 4.21 6.91
N ASN A 214 13.32 3.76 6.07
CA ASN A 214 13.07 3.63 4.63
C ASN A 214 12.03 2.56 4.30
N SER A 215 12.05 1.41 4.97
CA SER A 215 11.02 0.38 4.83
C SER A 215 9.64 0.89 5.23
N VAL A 216 9.54 1.63 6.35
CA VAL A 216 8.28 2.27 6.78
C VAL A 216 7.79 3.27 5.73
N ARG A 217 8.66 4.13 5.22
CA ARG A 217 8.32 5.08 4.14
C ARG A 217 7.88 4.37 2.87
N LYS A 218 8.51 3.24 2.52
CA LYS A 218 8.13 2.42 1.37
C LYS A 218 6.73 1.84 1.54
N ILE A 219 6.40 1.31 2.72
CA ILE A 219 5.04 0.83 3.04
C ILE A 219 4.02 1.96 2.86
N LEU A 220 4.28 3.14 3.44
CA LEU A 220 3.39 4.30 3.39
C LEU A 220 3.26 4.96 1.99
N SER A 221 4.13 4.58 1.04
CA SER A 221 4.05 5.04 -0.35
C SER A 221 2.95 4.34 -1.15
N PHE A 222 2.47 3.18 -0.67
CA PHE A 222 1.33 2.47 -1.25
C PHE A 222 0.03 3.09 -0.76
N LYS A 223 -0.55 3.98 -1.56
CA LYS A 223 -1.73 4.76 -1.18
C LYS A 223 -3.03 4.04 -1.55
N PRO A 224 -3.99 3.90 -0.61
CA PRO A 224 -5.28 3.24 -0.86
C PRO A 224 -6.12 3.85 -2.00
N ASN A 225 -5.87 5.11 -2.35
CA ASN A 225 -6.55 5.83 -3.43
C ASN A 225 -5.84 5.73 -4.80
N ARG A 226 -4.93 4.77 -4.96
CA ARG A 226 -4.20 4.52 -6.21
C ARG A 226 -4.32 3.06 -6.63
N LEU A 227 -4.26 2.85 -7.93
CA LEU A 227 -4.06 1.53 -8.55
C LEU A 227 -2.61 1.38 -8.95
N TYR A 228 -2.13 0.15 -8.88
CA TYR A 228 -0.76 -0.22 -9.21
C TYR A 228 -0.77 -1.30 -10.28
N ALA A 229 0.17 -1.21 -11.22
CA ALA A 229 0.48 -2.25 -12.19
C ALA A 229 1.97 -2.56 -12.11
N SER A 230 2.31 -3.78 -11.69
CA SER A 230 3.68 -4.26 -11.48
C SER A 230 3.95 -5.47 -12.36
N LEU A 231 4.91 -5.35 -13.28
CA LEU A 231 5.42 -6.46 -14.05
C LEU A 231 6.64 -7.04 -13.35
N ILE A 232 6.50 -8.24 -12.82
CA ILE A 232 7.60 -8.98 -12.20
C ILE A 232 8.43 -9.61 -13.31
N LEU A 233 9.68 -9.20 -13.42
CA LEU A 233 10.65 -9.77 -14.35
C LEU A 233 11.24 -11.06 -13.78
N ASN A 234 11.81 -11.89 -14.65
CA ASN A 234 12.51 -13.11 -14.25
C ASN A 234 13.65 -12.76 -13.28
N PRO A 235 14.01 -13.69 -12.38
CA PRO A 235 15.04 -13.44 -11.40
C PRO A 235 16.35 -13.03 -12.09
N ALA A 236 16.82 -11.84 -11.76
CA ALA A 236 18.04 -11.22 -12.27
C ALA A 236 19.28 -11.58 -11.43
N GLY A 237 19.12 -12.40 -10.38
CA GLY A 237 20.21 -12.80 -9.49
C GLY A 237 19.74 -13.60 -8.28
N VAL A 238 20.65 -13.78 -7.32
CA VAL A 238 20.37 -14.35 -5.99
C VAL A 238 20.98 -13.40 -4.95
N ALA A 239 20.16 -12.96 -3.99
CA ALA A 239 20.60 -12.25 -2.80
C ALA A 239 21.06 -13.28 -1.77
N THR A 240 22.29 -13.14 -1.28
CA THR A 240 22.77 -13.83 -0.08
C THR A 240 23.03 -12.82 1.03
N SER A 241 22.92 -13.20 2.31
CA SER A 241 23.02 -12.28 3.46
C SER A 241 24.29 -11.44 3.59
N ALA A 242 25.28 -11.63 2.73
CA ALA A 242 26.51 -10.83 2.73
C ALA A 242 26.78 -10.10 1.39
N VAL A 243 26.21 -10.54 0.26
CA VAL A 243 26.52 -9.98 -1.07
C VAL A 243 25.32 -10.11 -2.02
N GLN A 244 24.96 -9.00 -2.68
CA GLN A 244 24.07 -9.01 -3.85
C GLN A 244 24.88 -9.37 -5.10
N LEU A 245 24.50 -10.45 -5.78
CA LEU A 245 25.10 -10.85 -7.06
C LEU A 245 24.10 -10.58 -8.19
N PRO A 246 24.11 -9.36 -8.78
CA PRO A 246 23.33 -9.06 -9.98
C PRO A 246 23.88 -9.82 -11.20
N ASP A 247 23.02 -10.08 -12.19
CA ASP A 247 23.33 -10.68 -13.50
C ASP A 247 23.81 -12.15 -13.48
N LEU A 248 23.26 -12.98 -12.59
CA LEU A 248 23.52 -14.42 -12.64
C LEU A 248 22.67 -15.10 -13.73
N PRO A 249 23.26 -15.95 -14.59
CA PRO A 249 22.51 -16.74 -15.55
C PRO A 249 21.43 -17.60 -14.88
N PRO A 250 20.24 -17.78 -15.49
CA PRO A 250 19.11 -18.52 -14.90
C PRO A 250 19.47 -19.94 -14.40
N SER A 251 20.42 -20.60 -15.05
CA SER A 251 20.91 -21.93 -14.64
C SER A 251 21.66 -21.92 -13.31
N ARG A 252 22.38 -20.84 -12.97
CA ARG A 252 23.06 -20.71 -11.67
C ARG A 252 22.11 -20.29 -10.55
N VAL A 253 21.09 -19.49 -10.88
CA VAL A 253 20.00 -19.16 -9.94
C VAL A 253 19.25 -20.43 -9.53
N ALA A 254 18.94 -21.31 -10.47
CA ALA A 254 18.27 -22.58 -10.19
C ALA A 254 19.11 -23.51 -9.28
N LEU A 255 20.43 -23.59 -9.49
CA LEU A 255 21.33 -24.37 -8.63
C LEU A 255 21.44 -23.80 -7.22
N LEU A 256 21.43 -22.48 -7.06
CA LEU A 256 21.43 -21.82 -5.76
C LEU A 256 20.08 -22.00 -5.03
N ALA A 257 18.96 -21.98 -5.76
CA ALA A 257 17.64 -22.24 -5.19
C ALA A 257 17.46 -23.70 -4.71
N LEU A 258 18.22 -24.65 -5.28
CA LEU A 258 18.23 -26.07 -4.87
C LEU A 258 19.07 -26.30 -3.60
N ASN A 259 20.11 -25.49 -3.36
CA ASN A 259 20.97 -25.57 -2.18
C ASN A 259 20.41 -24.73 -1.01
N GLN A 260 19.28 -25.16 -0.42
CA GLN A 260 18.60 -24.50 0.70
C GLN A 260 19.39 -24.51 2.04
N SER A 261 20.71 -24.42 2.03
CA SER A 261 21.50 -24.13 3.24
C SER A 261 21.62 -22.62 3.41
N SER A 262 20.62 -22.04 4.10
CA SER A 262 20.61 -20.71 4.73
C SER A 262 20.98 -19.49 3.87
N ASN A 263 19.96 -18.64 3.61
CA ASN A 263 20.06 -17.22 3.20
C ASN A 263 20.18 -16.84 1.72
N SER A 264 19.85 -17.70 0.74
CA SER A 264 19.76 -17.31 -0.67
C SER A 264 18.31 -17.09 -1.13
N ALA A 265 17.94 -15.88 -1.55
CA ALA A 265 16.64 -15.55 -2.16
C ALA A 265 16.83 -15.04 -3.61
N PRO A 266 16.03 -15.47 -4.60
CA PRO A 266 16.10 -14.92 -5.95
C PRO A 266 15.82 -13.41 -5.95
N LEU A 267 16.68 -12.64 -6.62
CA LEU A 267 16.51 -11.21 -6.83
C LEU A 267 15.62 -10.99 -8.04
N TYR A 268 14.44 -10.43 -7.81
CA TYR A 268 13.55 -10.02 -8.89
C TYR A 268 13.84 -8.57 -9.26
N ASN A 269 13.58 -8.22 -10.51
CA ASN A 269 13.38 -6.83 -10.91
C ASN A 269 11.90 -6.64 -11.25
N ASN A 270 11.37 -5.44 -11.07
CA ASN A 270 10.04 -5.11 -11.55
C ASN A 270 10.00 -3.77 -12.25
N VAL A 271 8.97 -3.60 -13.06
CA VAL A 271 8.53 -2.29 -13.54
C VAL A 271 7.16 -2.05 -12.95
N MET A 272 7.05 -0.99 -12.15
CA MET A 272 5.80 -0.62 -11.48
C MET A 272 5.36 0.77 -11.90
N VAL A 273 4.09 0.89 -12.25
CA VAL A 273 3.42 2.18 -12.50
C VAL A 273 2.21 2.30 -11.57
N SER A 274 1.79 3.53 -11.29
CA SER A 274 0.58 3.79 -10.52
C SER A 274 -0.26 4.90 -11.13
N ALA A 275 -1.57 4.80 -10.95
CA ALA A 275 -2.54 5.80 -11.39
C ALA A 275 -3.49 6.18 -10.25
N PRO A 276 -3.89 7.46 -10.13
CA PRO A 276 -4.87 7.88 -9.14
C PRO A 276 -6.23 7.25 -9.45
N ALA A 277 -6.88 6.70 -8.42
CA ALA A 277 -8.24 6.17 -8.53
C ALA A 277 -9.31 7.22 -8.19
N GLU A 278 -8.94 8.23 -7.38
CA GLU A 278 -9.85 9.24 -6.78
C GLU A 278 -10.96 8.61 -5.92
N ALA A 279 -10.75 7.37 -5.48
CA ALA A 279 -11.64 6.59 -4.64
C ALA A 279 -10.78 5.62 -3.81
N VAL A 280 -11.24 5.24 -2.62
CA VAL A 280 -10.56 4.25 -1.78
C VAL A 280 -10.79 2.87 -2.36
N VAL A 281 -9.77 2.30 -2.99
CA VAL A 281 -9.88 1.01 -3.67
C VAL A 281 -9.75 -0.11 -2.64
N GLY A 282 -10.77 -0.94 -2.54
CA GLY A 282 -10.70 -2.14 -1.70
C GLY A 282 -9.69 -3.16 -2.20
N ASN A 283 -9.26 -4.04 -1.29
CA ASN A 283 -8.38 -5.16 -1.64
C ASN A 283 -8.94 -5.95 -2.83
N GLY A 284 -8.11 -6.11 -3.85
CA GLY A 284 -8.45 -6.82 -5.07
C GLY A 284 -7.48 -6.52 -6.20
N GLY A 285 -7.64 -7.25 -7.30
CA GLY A 285 -6.85 -7.09 -8.49
C GLY A 285 -6.85 -8.36 -9.33
N ALA A 286 -5.97 -8.40 -10.32
CA ALA A 286 -5.77 -9.56 -11.17
C ALA A 286 -4.29 -9.74 -11.49
N ILE A 287 -3.91 -11.02 -11.64
CA ILE A 287 -2.63 -11.40 -12.22
C ILE A 287 -2.88 -11.77 -13.67
N VAL A 288 -2.19 -11.08 -14.58
CA VAL A 288 -2.28 -11.30 -16.03
C VAL A 288 -0.97 -11.87 -16.53
N HIS A 289 -1.04 -12.98 -17.25
CA HIS A 289 0.14 -13.57 -17.89
C HIS A 289 0.49 -12.81 -19.18
N ILE A 290 1.73 -12.34 -19.26
CA ILE A 290 2.29 -11.62 -20.40
C ILE A 290 3.42 -12.46 -20.99
N VAL A 291 3.43 -12.63 -22.30
CA VAL A 291 4.46 -13.35 -23.05
C VAL A 291 5.28 -12.35 -23.84
N VAL A 292 6.56 -12.23 -23.50
CA VAL A 292 7.52 -11.39 -24.25
C VAL A 292 8.21 -12.25 -25.29
N ARG A 293 8.20 -11.80 -26.56
CA ARG A 293 8.90 -12.44 -27.68
C ARG A 293 9.49 -11.37 -28.60
N ARG A 294 10.80 -11.40 -28.87
CA ARG A 294 11.46 -10.49 -29.83
C ARG A 294 10.85 -10.54 -31.23
N ARG A 295 10.30 -11.69 -31.63
CA ARG A 295 9.56 -11.89 -32.89
C ARG A 295 8.05 -11.97 -32.64
N ALA A 296 7.50 -11.06 -31.82
CA ALA A 296 6.06 -10.84 -31.79
C ALA A 296 5.64 -10.21 -33.14
N ASP A 297 5.57 -11.04 -34.18
CA ASP A 297 5.21 -10.66 -35.53
C ASP A 297 3.91 -9.86 -35.54
N SER A 298 3.88 -8.84 -36.39
CA SER A 298 2.75 -7.95 -36.72
C SER A 298 1.48 -8.65 -37.22
N ARG A 299 1.45 -10.00 -37.23
CA ARG A 299 0.31 -10.84 -37.63
C ARG A 299 -0.76 -10.99 -36.55
N TYR A 300 -0.47 -10.68 -35.29
CA TYR A 300 -1.46 -10.68 -34.20
C TYR A 300 -2.04 -9.29 -33.88
N LEU A 301 -1.66 -8.26 -34.64
CA LEU A 301 -2.09 -6.86 -34.44
C LEU A 301 -3.44 -6.52 -35.10
N SER A 302 -4.08 -7.46 -35.80
CA SER A 302 -5.38 -7.22 -36.45
C SER A 302 -6.44 -8.18 -35.88
N LEU A 303 -7.39 -7.64 -35.12
CA LEU A 303 -8.73 -8.23 -35.05
C LEU A 303 -9.22 -8.40 -36.49
N LYS A 304 -9.48 -9.64 -36.92
CA LYS A 304 -10.13 -9.93 -38.21
C LYS A 304 -11.40 -9.05 -38.33
N PRO A 305 -11.53 -8.21 -39.37
CA PRO A 305 -12.81 -7.63 -39.72
C PRO A 305 -13.71 -8.72 -40.31
N GLY A 306 -14.94 -8.82 -39.79
CA GLY A 306 -16.12 -9.40 -40.44
C GLY A 306 -15.98 -10.76 -41.14
N LEU A 307 -16.54 -11.82 -40.55
CA LEU A 307 -17.04 -12.93 -41.35
C LEU A 307 -18.15 -12.37 -42.27
N PRO A 308 -18.15 -12.62 -43.59
CA PRO A 308 -19.29 -12.30 -44.42
C PRO A 308 -20.51 -13.14 -43.99
N PRO A 309 -21.74 -12.62 -44.09
CA PRO A 309 -22.94 -13.38 -43.75
C PRO A 309 -23.07 -14.60 -44.67
N GLU A 310 -23.42 -15.74 -44.08
CA GLU A 310 -23.75 -16.98 -44.82
C GLU A 310 -24.87 -16.72 -45.84
N PRO A 311 -24.78 -17.30 -47.05
CA PRO A 311 -25.86 -17.20 -48.02
C PRO A 311 -27.10 -17.97 -47.51
N PRO A 312 -28.32 -17.51 -47.85
CA PRO A 312 -29.53 -18.19 -47.43
C PRO A 312 -29.61 -19.59 -48.05
N PRO A 313 -30.26 -20.55 -47.37
CA PRO A 313 -30.41 -21.90 -47.87
C PRO A 313 -31.19 -21.90 -49.20
N VAL A 314 -30.63 -22.61 -50.19
CA VAL A 314 -31.30 -22.89 -51.46
C VAL A 314 -32.22 -24.09 -51.23
N ASN A 315 -33.53 -23.85 -51.38
CA ASN A 315 -34.69 -24.77 -51.45
C ASN A 315 -34.55 -26.18 -50.87
#